data_AF-A0A4Y7SMC4-F1
#
_entry.id   AF-A0A4Y7SMC4-F1
#
_cell.length_a   1.000
_cell.length_b   1.000
_cell.length_c   1.000
_cell.angle_alpha   90.00
_cell.angle_beta   90.00
_cell.angle_gamma   90.00
#
_symmetry.space_group_name_H-M   'P 1'
#
loop_
_entity.id
_entity.type
_entity.pdbx_description
1 polymer ?
#
loop_
_entity_poly.entity_id
_entity_poly.type
_entity_poly.pdbx_seq_one_letter_code
_entity_poly.pdbx_strand_id
1 'polypeptide(L)'
;MSDSLDGMSGIVRSVTIKEAMTVDDQDRVYAQVAPSHRVALKKYQETGTVLPFGSTQNRITGPNLYLFNPTASSWAPPREANPLHGWDLKEVIKNGATSGAQPEDIYGCLYFSLTDQLREFRRRIRDKFTISFHVTSLPAGKLSTAITHHRPSMRFDRIDVGRTLYHDKAGLKHTIQTWAPFLAPQKDVAITGYCKMWVDSQPDGKAKGAGDESFRDAMKKVIANMKSDKPEDEVLAKMADNESLFFSVCHNIEMGYDNSKAFTKYLASQGLDEALSHTGLKLRDSRRIVPHRLGVPLEASRSAIPHFENEEAWYHATMMNSFSWSERILELGRE
;
A
#
# COMPACT_ATOMS: atom_id res chain seq x y z
N MET A 1 -27.61 -30.47 23.01
CA MET A 1 -26.26 -30.28 22.42
C MET A 1 -26.28 -29.53 21.08
N SER A 2 -27.44 -29.08 20.56
CA SER A 2 -27.54 -28.22 19.38
C SER A 2 -27.38 -26.71 19.67
N ASP A 3 -27.76 -26.28 20.87
CA ASP A 3 -27.88 -24.83 21.16
C ASP A 3 -26.56 -24.12 21.50
N SER A 4 -25.45 -24.86 21.66
CA SER A 4 -24.13 -24.28 21.96
C SER A 4 -23.28 -24.02 20.72
N LEU A 5 -23.63 -24.57 19.56
CA LEU A 5 -22.89 -24.39 18.29
C LEU A 5 -23.37 -23.16 17.51
N ASP A 6 -24.67 -22.83 17.57
CA ASP A 6 -25.21 -21.61 16.96
C ASP A 6 -24.74 -20.34 17.70
N GLY A 7 -24.57 -20.42 19.03
CA GLY A 7 -23.96 -19.34 19.82
C GLY A 7 -22.50 -19.08 19.43
N MET A 8 -21.71 -20.12 19.17
CA MET A 8 -20.32 -19.98 18.70
C MET A 8 -20.23 -19.49 17.25
N SER A 9 -21.16 -19.89 16.38
CA SER A 9 -21.26 -19.38 14.99
C SER A 9 -21.55 -17.88 14.95
N GLY A 10 -22.44 -17.40 15.83
CA GLY A 10 -22.73 -15.96 15.99
C GLY A 10 -21.54 -15.16 16.52
N ILE A 11 -20.85 -15.68 17.53
CA ILE A 11 -19.65 -15.07 18.12
C ILE A 11 -18.50 -15.01 17.10
N VAL A 12 -18.33 -16.05 16.28
CA VAL A 12 -17.23 -16.12 15.30
C VAL A 12 -17.47 -15.19 14.09
N ARG A 13 -18.73 -14.90 13.73
CA ARG A 13 -19.07 -13.92 12.69
C ARG A 13 -18.82 -12.46 13.11
N SER A 14 -18.91 -12.15 14.41
CA SER A 14 -18.80 -10.77 14.93
C SER A 14 -17.42 -10.39 15.47
N VAL A 15 -16.55 -11.36 15.75
CA VAL A 15 -15.26 -11.13 16.43
C VAL A 15 -14.13 -10.69 15.48
N THR A 16 -14.29 -10.78 14.16
CA THR A 16 -13.13 -10.70 13.25
C THR A 16 -12.65 -9.28 12.91
N ILE A 17 -13.51 -8.26 12.91
CA ILE A 17 -13.12 -6.86 12.56
C ILE A 17 -13.66 -5.82 13.55
N LYS A 18 -14.87 -6.02 14.09
CA LYS A 18 -15.52 -5.05 15.01
C LYS A 18 -14.71 -4.74 16.27
N GLU A 19 -13.95 -5.69 16.80
CA GLU A 19 -13.16 -5.50 18.01
C GLU A 19 -11.86 -4.71 17.78
N ALA A 20 -11.49 -4.44 16.53
CA ALA A 20 -10.20 -3.81 16.23
C ALA A 20 -10.24 -2.27 16.28
N MET A 21 -11.33 -1.62 15.83
CA MET A 21 -11.44 -0.15 15.71
C MET A 21 -12.36 0.46 16.78
N THR A 22 -11.96 1.60 17.36
CA THR A 22 -12.86 2.44 18.19
C THR A 22 -13.94 3.07 17.31
N VAL A 23 -15.05 3.50 17.94
CA VAL A 23 -16.11 4.27 17.27
C VAL A 23 -15.52 5.49 16.56
N ASP A 24 -14.66 6.25 17.24
CA ASP A 24 -13.99 7.43 16.67
C ASP A 24 -13.17 7.11 15.41
N ASP A 25 -12.49 5.96 15.35
CA ASP A 25 -11.71 5.59 14.18
C ASP A 25 -12.61 5.20 13.01
N GLN A 26 -13.72 4.52 13.29
CA GLN A 26 -14.71 4.19 12.26
C GLN A 26 -15.34 5.47 11.70
N ASP A 27 -15.72 6.41 12.57
CA ASP A 27 -16.33 7.67 12.17
C ASP A 27 -15.37 8.55 11.36
N ARG A 28 -14.07 8.56 11.69
CA ARG A 28 -13.05 9.25 10.88
C ARG A 28 -12.95 8.67 9.46
N VAL A 29 -12.96 7.35 9.33
CA VAL A 29 -12.95 6.69 8.02
C VAL A 29 -14.24 6.98 7.26
N TYR A 30 -15.40 6.85 7.91
CA TYR A 30 -16.70 7.11 7.30
C TYR A 30 -16.88 8.55 6.86
N ALA A 31 -16.39 9.53 7.63
CA ALA A 31 -16.50 10.95 7.31
C ALA A 31 -15.90 11.28 5.92
N GLN A 32 -14.85 10.56 5.53
CA GLN A 32 -14.08 10.82 4.31
C GLN A 32 -14.65 10.14 3.06
N VAL A 33 -15.40 9.04 3.20
CA VAL A 33 -15.91 8.26 2.07
C VAL A 33 -17.33 8.68 1.65
N ALA A 34 -17.68 8.45 0.39
CA ALA A 34 -19.02 8.72 -0.16
C ALA A 34 -20.10 7.87 0.54
N PRO A 35 -21.37 8.35 0.62
CA PRO A 35 -22.43 7.66 1.35
C PRO A 35 -22.66 6.19 0.96
N SER A 36 -22.62 5.86 -0.34
CA SER A 36 -22.77 4.49 -0.83
C SER A 36 -21.59 3.60 -0.39
N HIS A 37 -20.36 4.10 -0.52
CA HIS A 37 -19.16 3.39 -0.08
C HIS A 37 -19.11 3.20 1.44
N ARG A 38 -19.70 4.10 2.26
CA ARG A 38 -19.87 3.87 3.71
C ARG A 38 -20.69 2.62 3.98
N VAL A 39 -21.78 2.42 3.25
CA VAL A 39 -22.64 1.24 3.41
C VAL A 39 -21.90 -0.03 3.03
N ALA A 40 -21.14 0.00 1.93
CA ALA A 40 -20.31 -1.12 1.49
C ALA A 40 -19.20 -1.45 2.50
N LEU A 41 -18.48 -0.44 3.00
CA LEU A 41 -17.43 -0.58 4.01
C LEU A 41 -18.00 -1.10 5.33
N LYS A 42 -19.13 -0.56 5.79
CA LYS A 42 -19.81 -1.03 6.99
C LYS A 42 -20.18 -2.51 6.88
N LYS A 43 -20.74 -2.93 5.75
CA LYS A 43 -21.05 -4.34 5.50
C LYS A 43 -19.78 -5.21 5.51
N TYR A 44 -18.70 -4.75 4.91
CA TYR A 44 -17.42 -5.47 4.97
C TYR A 44 -16.91 -5.59 6.41
N GLN A 45 -16.92 -4.52 7.20
CA GLN A 45 -16.51 -4.54 8.60
C GLN A 45 -17.40 -5.43 9.49
N GLU A 46 -18.70 -5.49 9.20
CA GLU A 46 -19.64 -6.33 9.95
C GLU A 46 -19.50 -7.82 9.63
N THR A 47 -19.05 -8.15 8.43
CA THR A 47 -19.13 -9.54 7.91
C THR A 47 -17.76 -10.17 7.66
N GLY A 48 -16.72 -9.35 7.46
CA GLY A 48 -15.37 -9.79 7.08
C GLY A 48 -15.29 -10.40 5.68
N THR A 49 -16.30 -10.21 4.83
CA THR A 49 -16.40 -10.90 3.53
C THR A 49 -16.29 -9.94 2.36
N VAL A 50 -15.49 -10.31 1.37
CA VAL A 50 -15.43 -9.64 0.06
C VAL A 50 -16.37 -10.40 -0.88
N LEU A 51 -17.65 -10.02 -0.85
CA LEU A 51 -18.69 -10.55 -1.72
C LEU A 51 -19.50 -9.39 -2.30
N PRO A 52 -20.12 -9.56 -3.49
CA PRO A 52 -21.08 -8.59 -4.01
C PRO A 52 -22.19 -8.31 -3.00
N PHE A 53 -22.64 -7.07 -2.91
CA PHE A 53 -23.52 -6.57 -1.87
C PHE A 53 -24.83 -7.37 -1.75
N GLY A 54 -25.39 -7.86 -2.86
CA GLY A 54 -26.62 -8.67 -2.86
C GLY A 54 -26.43 -10.16 -2.49
N SER A 55 -25.19 -10.62 -2.27
CA SER A 55 -24.89 -12.05 -2.15
C SER A 55 -25.31 -12.64 -0.81
N THR A 56 -25.78 -13.89 -0.83
CA THR A 56 -26.10 -14.65 0.37
C THR A 56 -24.82 -15.12 1.09
N GLN A 57 -24.72 -14.85 2.39
CA GLN A 57 -23.55 -15.24 3.21
C GLN A 57 -23.66 -16.65 3.81
N ASN A 58 -24.76 -17.37 3.52
CA ASN A 58 -25.09 -18.65 4.15
C ASN A 58 -24.04 -19.75 3.91
N ARG A 59 -23.20 -19.60 2.88
CA ARG A 59 -22.13 -20.55 2.54
C ARG A 59 -20.81 -20.28 3.28
N ILE A 60 -20.70 -19.15 3.98
CA ILE A 60 -19.52 -18.80 4.78
C ILE A 60 -19.86 -19.14 6.23
N THR A 61 -19.34 -20.27 6.68
CA THR A 61 -19.67 -20.90 7.97
C THR A 61 -18.58 -20.75 9.02
N GLY A 62 -17.45 -20.12 8.69
CA GLY A 62 -16.35 -19.93 9.62
C GLY A 62 -15.35 -18.86 9.17
N PRO A 63 -14.42 -18.46 10.06
CA PRO A 63 -13.44 -17.44 9.79
C PRO A 63 -12.34 -18.00 8.90
N ASN A 64 -11.63 -17.12 8.18
CA ASN A 64 -10.50 -17.54 7.36
C ASN A 64 -9.34 -17.95 8.26
N LEU A 65 -9.04 -19.26 8.36
CA LEU A 65 -7.97 -19.85 9.18
C LEU A 65 -6.59 -19.19 8.99
N TYR A 66 -6.33 -18.61 7.81
CA TYR A 66 -5.08 -17.91 7.52
C TYR A 66 -4.96 -16.52 8.15
N LEU A 67 -6.05 -15.98 8.71
CA LEU A 67 -6.07 -14.70 9.43
C LEU A 67 -5.92 -14.87 10.95
N PHE A 68 -5.80 -16.11 11.44
CA PHE A 68 -5.53 -16.33 12.86
C PHE A 68 -4.12 -15.89 13.21
N ASN A 69 -3.98 -15.06 14.25
CA ASN A 69 -2.72 -14.73 14.87
C ASN A 69 -2.50 -15.66 16.08
N PRO A 70 -1.61 -16.67 15.97
CA PRO A 70 -1.38 -17.60 17.07
C PRO A 70 -0.73 -16.94 18.29
N THR A 71 0.09 -15.91 18.08
CA THR A 71 0.79 -15.20 19.16
C THR A 71 -0.17 -14.35 19.98
N ALA A 72 -1.10 -13.65 19.33
CA ALA A 72 -2.12 -12.85 20.00
C ALA A 72 -3.37 -13.67 20.38
N SER A 73 -3.44 -14.95 19.96
CA SER A 73 -4.62 -15.80 20.09
C SER A 73 -5.91 -15.12 19.59
N SER A 74 -5.83 -14.39 18.48
CA SER A 74 -6.93 -13.57 17.96
C SER A 74 -7.11 -13.71 16.45
N TRP A 75 -8.34 -13.47 15.99
CA TRP A 75 -8.73 -13.50 14.57
C TRP A 75 -8.65 -12.13 13.89
N ALA A 76 -7.88 -11.21 14.45
CA ALA A 76 -7.87 -9.83 13.99
C ALA A 76 -6.83 -9.65 12.87
N PRO A 77 -7.23 -9.38 11.61
CA PRO A 77 -6.35 -8.64 10.73
C PRO A 77 -6.03 -7.29 11.40
N PRO A 78 -4.93 -6.61 11.03
CA PRO A 78 -4.60 -5.30 11.59
C PRO A 78 -5.83 -4.36 11.58
N ARG A 79 -5.96 -3.50 12.59
CA ARG A 79 -7.08 -2.56 12.79
C ARG A 79 -7.48 -1.76 11.55
N GLU A 80 -6.56 -1.58 10.61
CA GLU A 80 -6.68 -0.79 9.38
C GLU A 80 -6.77 -1.65 8.11
N ALA A 81 -6.93 -2.97 8.24
CA ALA A 81 -6.89 -3.89 7.10
C ALA A 81 -8.15 -3.78 6.24
N ASN A 82 -8.02 -3.08 5.12
CA ASN A 82 -9.02 -3.01 4.07
C ASN A 82 -8.48 -3.73 2.81
N PRO A 83 -9.20 -4.72 2.26
CA PRO A 83 -8.74 -5.50 1.10
C PRO A 83 -8.70 -4.66 -0.19
N LEU A 84 -9.26 -3.45 -0.19
CA LEU A 84 -9.10 -2.47 -1.26
C LEU A 84 -7.70 -1.85 -1.31
N HIS A 85 -6.96 -1.85 -0.20
CA HIS A 85 -5.63 -1.25 -0.14
C HIS A 85 -4.66 -1.98 -1.08
N GLY A 86 -3.88 -1.20 -1.83
CA GLY A 86 -2.90 -1.71 -2.79
C GLY A 86 -3.45 -2.08 -4.17
N TRP A 87 -4.75 -1.93 -4.42
CA TRP A 87 -5.34 -2.10 -5.75
C TRP A 87 -5.56 -0.76 -6.45
N ASP A 88 -5.46 -0.77 -7.79
CA ASP A 88 -5.95 0.34 -8.61
C ASP A 88 -7.48 0.27 -8.66
N LEU A 89 -8.14 1.18 -7.96
CA LEU A 89 -9.60 1.19 -7.86
C LEU A 89 -10.29 1.50 -9.19
N LYS A 90 -9.65 2.23 -10.10
CA LYS A 90 -10.18 2.48 -11.46
C LYS A 90 -10.27 1.16 -12.23
N GLU A 91 -9.24 0.33 -12.14
CA GLU A 91 -9.27 -1.02 -12.73
C GLU A 91 -10.24 -1.95 -12.01
N VAL A 92 -10.30 -1.91 -10.68
CA VAL A 92 -11.24 -2.73 -9.90
C VAL A 92 -12.69 -2.43 -10.28
N ILE A 93 -13.08 -1.16 -10.33
CA ILE A 93 -14.43 -0.74 -10.71
C ILE A 93 -14.73 -1.13 -12.15
N LYS A 94 -13.79 -0.86 -13.07
CA LYS A 94 -13.93 -1.24 -14.49
C LYS A 94 -14.13 -2.75 -14.65
N ASN A 95 -13.35 -3.57 -13.97
CA ASN A 95 -13.47 -5.03 -14.03
C ASN A 95 -14.79 -5.50 -13.42
N GLY A 96 -15.18 -4.93 -12.28
CA GLY A 96 -16.46 -5.18 -11.62
C GLY A 96 -17.66 -4.92 -12.53
N ALA A 97 -17.63 -3.80 -13.27
CA ALA A 97 -18.69 -3.42 -14.19
C ALA A 97 -18.91 -4.46 -15.31
N THR A 98 -17.85 -5.16 -15.75
CA THR A 98 -18.00 -6.24 -16.76
C THR A 98 -18.82 -7.44 -16.24
N SER A 99 -18.90 -7.60 -14.91
CA SER A 99 -19.69 -8.60 -14.22
C SER A 99 -21.01 -8.06 -13.64
N GLY A 100 -21.38 -6.82 -13.99
CA GLY A 100 -22.62 -6.17 -13.55
C GLY A 100 -22.57 -5.52 -12.16
N ALA A 101 -21.41 -5.53 -11.49
CA ALA A 101 -21.25 -4.79 -10.24
C ALA A 101 -21.26 -3.29 -10.50
N GLN A 102 -21.91 -2.54 -9.61
CA GLN A 102 -21.94 -1.09 -9.67
C GLN A 102 -20.80 -0.51 -8.82
N PRO A 103 -20.27 0.68 -9.15
CA PRO A 103 -19.19 1.32 -8.37
C PRO A 103 -19.49 1.41 -6.87
N GLU A 104 -20.76 1.64 -6.50
CA GLU A 104 -21.25 1.69 -5.12
C GLU A 104 -21.01 0.39 -4.36
N ASP A 105 -21.04 -0.76 -5.05
CA ASP A 105 -20.67 -2.07 -4.53
C ASP A 105 -19.17 -2.31 -4.74
N ILE A 106 -18.34 -1.45 -4.15
CA ILE A 106 -16.89 -1.46 -4.36
C ILE A 106 -16.23 -2.79 -3.98
N TYR A 107 -16.78 -3.49 -2.96
CA TYR A 107 -16.31 -4.83 -2.57
C TYR A 107 -16.80 -5.92 -3.52
N GLY A 108 -17.98 -5.77 -4.13
CA GLY A 108 -18.40 -6.60 -5.26
C GLY A 108 -17.51 -6.39 -6.49
N CYS A 109 -17.18 -5.15 -6.82
CA CYS A 109 -16.20 -4.83 -7.87
C CYS A 109 -14.85 -5.52 -7.59
N LEU A 110 -14.35 -5.42 -6.35
CA LEU A 110 -13.15 -6.11 -5.92
C LEU A 110 -13.27 -7.62 -6.05
N TYR A 111 -14.39 -8.21 -5.61
CA TYR A 111 -14.64 -9.65 -5.72
C TYR A 111 -14.49 -10.16 -7.16
N PHE A 112 -15.14 -9.50 -8.12
CA PHE A 112 -15.07 -9.90 -9.52
C PHE A 112 -13.68 -9.68 -10.11
N SER A 113 -13.07 -8.52 -9.83
CA SER A 113 -11.70 -8.23 -10.25
C SER A 113 -10.71 -9.30 -9.76
N LEU A 114 -10.75 -9.64 -8.47
CA LEU A 114 -9.91 -10.70 -7.88
C LEU A 114 -10.20 -12.07 -8.49
N THR A 115 -11.46 -12.39 -8.70
CA THR A 115 -11.87 -13.67 -9.29
C THR A 115 -11.28 -13.85 -10.69
N ASP A 116 -11.31 -12.80 -11.51
CA ASP A 116 -10.73 -12.82 -12.86
C ASP A 116 -9.21 -12.90 -12.83
N GLN A 117 -8.55 -12.13 -11.95
CA GLN A 117 -7.09 -12.22 -11.75
C GLN A 117 -6.66 -13.63 -11.32
N LEU A 118 -7.37 -14.26 -10.39
CA LEU A 118 -7.06 -15.62 -9.91
C LEU A 118 -7.31 -16.68 -10.98
N ARG A 119 -8.37 -16.54 -11.78
CA ARG A 119 -8.65 -17.44 -12.92
C ARG A 119 -7.55 -17.33 -13.97
N GLU A 120 -7.16 -16.11 -14.33
CA GLU A 120 -6.10 -15.87 -15.31
C GLU A 120 -4.74 -16.37 -14.79
N PHE A 121 -4.43 -16.13 -13.52
CA PHE A 121 -3.23 -16.67 -12.88
C PHE A 121 -3.19 -18.19 -12.94
N ARG A 122 -4.29 -18.87 -12.57
CA ARG A 122 -4.41 -20.33 -12.66
C ARG A 122 -4.21 -20.82 -14.09
N ARG A 123 -4.83 -20.16 -15.07
CA ARG A 123 -4.69 -20.50 -16.49
C ARG A 123 -3.24 -20.35 -16.96
N ARG A 124 -2.56 -19.26 -16.57
CA ARG A 124 -1.16 -19.00 -16.91
C ARG A 124 -0.21 -20.05 -16.35
N ILE A 125 -0.37 -20.45 -15.08
CA ILE A 125 0.43 -21.52 -14.48
C ILE A 125 0.19 -22.85 -15.19
N ARG A 126 -1.07 -23.18 -15.51
CA ARG A 126 -1.41 -24.46 -16.13
C ARG A 126 -0.93 -24.56 -17.58
N ASP A 127 -1.11 -23.49 -18.35
CA ASP A 127 -1.05 -23.56 -19.82
C ASP A 127 0.18 -22.86 -20.41
N LYS A 128 0.87 -21.96 -19.68
CA LYS A 128 1.89 -21.07 -20.27
C LYS A 128 3.25 -21.13 -19.59
N PHE A 129 3.31 -21.23 -18.27
CA PHE A 129 4.56 -21.05 -17.53
C PHE A 129 4.89 -22.27 -16.67
N THR A 130 6.17 -22.64 -16.65
CA THR A 130 6.70 -23.56 -15.66
C THR A 130 7.16 -22.73 -14.45
N ILE A 131 6.43 -22.82 -13.33
CA ILE A 131 6.68 -22.03 -12.13
C ILE A 131 6.91 -22.96 -10.95
N SER A 132 7.97 -22.69 -10.18
CA SER A 132 8.27 -23.35 -8.91
C SER A 132 8.22 -22.34 -7.78
N PHE A 133 7.42 -22.63 -6.75
CA PHE A 133 7.32 -21.78 -5.56
C PHE A 133 8.19 -22.35 -4.44
N HIS A 134 9.01 -21.49 -3.84
CA HIS A 134 9.81 -21.79 -2.67
C HIS A 134 9.41 -20.85 -1.54
N VAL A 135 8.86 -21.41 -0.46
CA VAL A 135 8.42 -20.66 0.72
C VAL A 135 9.27 -21.09 1.91
N THR A 136 9.72 -20.13 2.71
CA THR A 136 10.55 -20.35 3.87
C THR A 136 10.16 -19.42 5.01
N SER A 137 10.34 -19.88 6.25
CA SER A 137 10.17 -19.08 7.46
C SER A 137 11.48 -18.44 7.93
N LEU A 138 12.58 -18.59 7.17
CA LEU A 138 13.87 -18.01 7.54
C LEU A 138 13.85 -16.47 7.44
N PRO A 139 14.39 -15.76 8.45
CA PRO A 139 14.67 -14.33 8.32
C PRO A 139 15.56 -14.04 7.10
N ALA A 140 15.39 -12.89 6.45
CA ALA A 140 16.06 -12.53 5.21
C ALA A 140 17.60 -12.74 5.25
N GLY A 141 18.27 -12.32 6.33
CA GLY A 141 19.73 -12.52 6.47
C GLY A 141 20.16 -13.98 6.69
N LYS A 142 19.29 -14.82 7.28
CA LYS A 142 19.54 -16.27 7.36
C LYS A 142 19.28 -16.95 6.02
N LEU A 143 18.28 -16.47 5.28
CA LEU A 143 17.97 -16.97 3.94
C LEU A 143 19.11 -16.70 2.97
N SER A 144 19.69 -15.48 2.96
CA SER A 144 20.85 -15.18 2.12
C SER A 144 22.02 -16.11 2.44
N THR A 145 22.32 -16.31 3.73
CA THR A 145 23.35 -17.25 4.18
C THR A 145 23.07 -18.68 3.68
N ALA A 146 21.83 -19.16 3.81
CA ALA A 146 21.45 -20.49 3.34
C ALA A 146 21.59 -20.64 1.81
N ILE A 147 21.20 -19.62 1.03
CA ILE A 147 21.37 -19.61 -0.43
C ILE A 147 22.86 -19.67 -0.78
N THR A 148 23.72 -18.88 -0.13
CA THR A 148 25.16 -18.91 -0.37
C THR A 148 25.76 -20.29 -0.18
N HIS A 149 25.37 -21.01 0.88
CA HIS A 149 25.94 -22.34 1.17
C HIS A 149 25.34 -23.45 0.32
N HIS A 150 24.02 -23.45 0.13
CA HIS A 150 23.33 -24.58 -0.49
C HIS A 150 23.05 -24.38 -1.99
N ARG A 151 23.04 -23.13 -2.47
CA ARG A 151 22.77 -22.78 -3.87
C ARG A 151 23.64 -21.59 -4.34
N PRO A 152 24.98 -21.68 -4.29
CA PRO A 152 25.89 -20.56 -4.58
C PRO A 152 25.77 -20.00 -6.00
N SER A 153 25.27 -20.78 -6.95
CA SER A 153 25.02 -20.36 -8.34
C SER A 153 23.68 -19.66 -8.56
N MET A 154 22.80 -19.62 -7.55
CA MET A 154 21.48 -19.01 -7.67
C MET A 154 21.60 -17.51 -7.92
N ARG A 155 20.90 -17.03 -8.94
CA ARG A 155 20.79 -15.61 -9.27
C ARG A 155 19.34 -15.24 -9.52
N PHE A 156 19.02 -13.97 -9.30
CA PHE A 156 17.69 -13.41 -9.47
C PHE A 156 17.75 -12.22 -10.42
N ASP A 157 16.77 -12.11 -11.31
CA ASP A 157 16.58 -10.90 -12.11
C ASP A 157 15.94 -9.79 -11.28
N ARG A 158 15.11 -10.15 -10.29
CA ARG A 158 14.42 -9.21 -9.41
C ARG A 158 14.47 -9.70 -7.96
N ILE A 159 14.84 -8.80 -7.06
CA ILE A 159 14.84 -9.05 -5.62
C ILE A 159 14.03 -7.94 -4.97
N ASP A 160 12.85 -8.27 -4.45
CA ASP A 160 12.09 -7.36 -3.59
C ASP A 160 12.50 -7.61 -2.13
N VAL A 161 13.11 -6.60 -1.51
CA VAL A 161 13.56 -6.66 -0.11
C VAL A 161 12.52 -6.07 0.86
N GLY A 162 11.41 -5.52 0.34
CA GLY A 162 10.30 -5.00 1.13
C GLY A 162 10.76 -4.08 2.26
N ARG A 163 10.42 -4.47 3.51
CA ARG A 163 10.70 -3.71 4.74
C ARG A 163 12.09 -3.91 5.33
N THR A 164 12.96 -4.75 4.76
CA THR A 164 14.26 -5.01 5.41
C THR A 164 15.18 -3.81 5.40
N LEU A 165 14.93 -2.83 4.51
CA LEU A 165 15.67 -1.58 4.39
C LEU A 165 15.59 -0.68 5.63
N TYR A 166 14.61 -0.88 6.52
CA TYR A 166 14.50 -0.07 7.73
C TYR A 166 15.62 -0.38 8.73
N HIS A 167 16.07 0.67 9.43
CA HIS A 167 17.13 0.59 10.44
C HIS A 167 16.76 -0.35 11.61
N ASP A 168 15.49 -0.44 11.98
CA ASP A 168 14.97 -1.34 13.03
C ASP A 168 14.81 -2.80 12.54
N LYS A 169 15.13 -3.07 11.27
CA LYS A 169 15.16 -4.39 10.66
C LYS A 169 16.60 -4.79 10.36
N ALA A 170 16.97 -4.88 9.08
CA ALA A 170 18.33 -5.18 8.65
C ALA A 170 19.12 -3.90 8.36
N GLY A 171 18.44 -2.81 8.01
CA GLY A 171 19.05 -1.57 7.57
C GLY A 171 19.38 -1.56 6.07
N LEU A 172 19.40 -0.37 5.49
CA LEU A 172 19.60 -0.15 4.05
C LEU A 172 20.94 -0.71 3.58
N LYS A 173 22.04 -0.27 4.19
CA LYS A 173 23.40 -0.67 3.79
C LYS A 173 23.57 -2.19 3.84
N HIS A 174 23.24 -2.81 4.98
CA HIS A 174 23.40 -4.24 5.16
C HIS A 174 22.49 -5.05 4.21
N THR A 175 21.24 -4.62 3.99
CA THR A 175 20.34 -5.27 3.04
C THR A 175 20.92 -5.27 1.63
N ILE A 176 21.37 -4.11 1.13
CA ILE A 176 21.92 -3.98 -0.22
C ILE A 176 23.15 -4.87 -0.38
N GLN A 177 24.10 -4.79 0.55
CA GLN A 177 25.33 -5.60 0.52
C GLN A 177 25.05 -7.10 0.60
N THR A 178 24.03 -7.50 1.35
CA THR A 178 23.64 -8.91 1.50
C THR A 178 23.01 -9.48 0.24
N TRP A 179 22.15 -8.71 -0.45
CA TRP A 179 21.35 -9.21 -1.56
C TRP A 179 21.94 -8.94 -2.94
N ALA A 180 22.78 -7.91 -3.09
CA ALA A 180 23.45 -7.57 -4.36
C ALA A 180 24.23 -8.74 -5.00
N PRO A 181 24.92 -9.62 -4.26
CA PRO A 181 25.63 -10.76 -4.86
C PRO A 181 24.72 -11.77 -5.58
N PHE A 182 23.44 -11.86 -5.19
CA PHE A 182 22.47 -12.75 -5.84
C PHE A 182 21.80 -12.11 -7.05
N LEU A 183 22.01 -10.82 -7.30
CA LEU A 183 21.46 -10.17 -8.47
C LEU A 183 22.21 -10.63 -9.72
N ALA A 184 21.48 -11.09 -10.74
CA ALA A 184 22.06 -11.54 -12.01
C ALA A 184 22.94 -10.43 -12.63
N PRO A 185 23.94 -10.78 -13.46
CA PRO A 185 24.91 -9.81 -13.98
C PRO A 185 24.37 -8.93 -15.14
N GLN A 186 23.09 -9.10 -15.52
CA GLN A 186 22.49 -8.43 -16.68
C GLN A 186 22.04 -7.00 -16.36
N LYS A 187 21.67 -6.22 -17.38
CA LYS A 187 21.32 -4.79 -17.24
C LYS A 187 19.93 -4.53 -16.66
N ASP A 188 18.96 -5.40 -16.98
CA ASP A 188 17.54 -5.19 -16.62
C ASP A 188 17.14 -5.81 -15.26
N VAL A 189 18.14 -6.13 -14.46
CA VAL A 189 17.97 -6.68 -13.11
C VAL A 189 17.75 -5.57 -12.09
N ALA A 190 17.06 -5.85 -10.99
CA ALA A 190 16.92 -4.86 -9.92
C ALA A 190 16.75 -5.45 -8.51
N ILE A 191 17.22 -4.69 -7.52
CA ILE A 191 16.72 -4.76 -6.15
C ILE A 191 15.69 -3.64 -5.97
N THR A 192 14.49 -3.99 -5.51
CA THR A 192 13.44 -3.04 -5.16
C THR A 192 13.13 -3.11 -3.67
N GLY A 193 12.74 -2.00 -3.09
CA GLY A 193 12.22 -1.96 -1.73
C GLY A 193 11.62 -0.60 -1.43
N TYR A 194 10.94 -0.46 -0.29
CA TYR A 194 10.25 0.78 0.04
C TYR A 194 10.56 1.27 1.45
N CYS A 195 10.54 2.58 1.58
CA CYS A 195 10.69 3.31 2.81
C CYS A 195 9.38 4.06 3.08
N LYS A 196 8.58 3.61 4.05
CA LYS A 196 7.33 4.28 4.48
C LYS A 196 7.55 5.25 5.63
N MET A 197 8.28 4.82 6.67
CA MET A 197 8.43 5.58 7.92
C MET A 197 9.72 6.43 7.98
N TRP A 198 10.42 6.63 6.86
CA TRP A 198 11.69 7.37 6.86
C TRP A 198 11.51 8.85 7.26
N VAL A 199 10.34 9.42 6.99
CA VAL A 199 9.98 10.80 7.32
C VAL A 199 9.97 11.08 8.83
N ASP A 200 9.86 10.06 9.67
CA ASP A 200 9.93 10.22 11.13
C ASP A 200 11.38 10.39 11.62
N SER A 201 12.36 10.00 10.80
CA SER A 201 13.79 10.08 11.09
C SER A 201 14.51 11.22 10.35
N GLN A 202 13.81 11.97 9.51
CA GLN A 202 14.37 13.05 8.68
C GLN A 202 13.58 14.34 8.94
N PRO A 203 14.19 15.38 9.56
CA PRO A 203 13.47 16.58 9.98
C PRO A 203 12.63 17.27 8.89
N ASP A 204 13.17 17.37 7.67
CA ASP A 204 12.52 17.96 6.49
C ASP A 204 11.75 16.93 5.63
N GLY A 205 11.53 15.72 6.15
CA GLY A 205 10.82 14.64 5.45
C GLY A 205 9.31 14.87 5.32
N LYS A 206 8.72 15.63 6.26
CA LYS A 206 7.30 16.04 6.26
C LYS A 206 7.16 17.51 5.90
N ALA A 207 6.06 17.89 5.27
CA ALA A 207 5.81 19.27 4.84
C ALA A 207 5.95 20.27 6.01
N LYS A 208 5.38 19.92 7.17
CA LYS A 208 5.45 20.73 8.40
C LYS A 208 6.88 20.87 8.93
N GLY A 209 7.69 19.81 8.84
CA GLY A 209 9.07 19.82 9.29
C GLY A 209 10.00 20.68 8.42
N ALA A 210 9.60 20.93 7.17
CA ALA A 210 10.28 21.81 6.24
C ALA A 210 9.87 23.29 6.33
N GLY A 211 9.01 23.65 7.30
CA GLY A 211 8.59 25.03 7.58
C GLY A 211 7.23 25.42 7.02
N ASP A 212 6.69 26.53 7.53
CA ASP A 212 5.31 26.98 7.27
C ASP A 212 5.04 27.33 5.80
N GLU A 213 6.07 27.77 5.06
CA GLU A 213 5.95 28.02 3.62
C GLU A 213 5.74 26.72 2.85
N SER A 214 6.59 25.71 3.10
CA SER A 214 6.47 24.37 2.51
C SER A 214 5.13 23.72 2.85
N PHE A 215 4.66 23.87 4.09
CA PHE A 215 3.37 23.37 4.51
C PHE A 215 2.20 24.04 3.76
N ARG A 216 2.22 25.37 3.63
CA ARG A 216 1.18 26.12 2.89
C ARG A 216 1.19 25.76 1.40
N ASP A 217 2.36 25.69 0.77
CA ASP A 217 2.49 25.28 -0.64
C ASP A 217 1.97 23.85 -0.87
N ALA A 218 2.32 22.91 0.00
CA ALA A 218 1.79 21.54 -0.05
C ALA A 218 0.25 21.53 0.06
N MET A 219 -0.32 22.33 0.97
CA MET A 219 -1.78 22.42 1.15
C MET A 219 -2.48 22.92 -0.11
N LYS A 220 -1.96 23.97 -0.75
CA LYS A 220 -2.49 24.48 -2.02
C LYS A 220 -2.50 23.41 -3.10
N LYS A 221 -1.40 22.65 -3.22
CA LYS A 221 -1.28 21.55 -4.18
C LYS A 221 -2.25 20.40 -3.91
N VAL A 222 -2.57 20.12 -2.65
CA VAL A 222 -3.62 19.14 -2.31
C VAL A 222 -4.98 19.65 -2.79
N ILE A 223 -5.33 20.90 -2.48
CA ILE A 223 -6.61 21.52 -2.85
C ILE A 223 -6.77 21.56 -4.38
N ALA A 224 -5.73 21.99 -5.10
CA ALA A 224 -5.73 21.99 -6.56
C ALA A 224 -5.94 20.58 -7.16
N ASN A 225 -5.51 19.54 -6.46
CA ASN A 225 -5.68 18.14 -6.87
C ASN A 225 -7.07 17.57 -6.54
N MET A 226 -7.84 18.19 -5.65
CA MET A 226 -9.22 17.79 -5.41
C MET A 226 -10.11 18.01 -6.64
N LYS A 227 -9.68 18.87 -7.57
CA LYS A 227 -10.43 19.24 -8.79
C LYS A 227 -11.86 19.69 -8.49
N SER A 228 -12.05 20.37 -7.36
CA SER A 228 -13.34 20.97 -7.02
C SER A 228 -13.70 22.07 -8.02
N ASP A 229 -14.98 22.16 -8.37
CA ASP A 229 -15.52 23.27 -9.18
C ASP A 229 -15.39 24.65 -8.50
N LYS A 230 -15.02 24.67 -7.22
CA LYS A 230 -14.87 25.89 -6.43
C LYS A 230 -13.46 26.46 -6.54
N PRO A 231 -13.30 27.80 -6.53
CA PRO A 231 -11.99 28.44 -6.45
C PRO A 231 -11.19 27.98 -5.23
N GLU A 232 -9.87 27.89 -5.35
CA GLU A 232 -8.95 27.46 -4.29
C GLU A 232 -9.15 28.25 -2.98
N ASP A 233 -9.28 29.57 -3.08
CA ASP A 233 -9.49 30.46 -1.93
C ASP A 233 -10.83 30.19 -1.22
N GLU A 234 -11.86 29.78 -1.95
CA GLU A 234 -13.16 29.41 -1.37
C GLU A 234 -13.07 28.08 -0.61
N VAL A 235 -12.32 27.11 -1.14
CA VAL A 235 -12.07 25.83 -0.46
C VAL A 235 -11.28 26.06 0.81
N LEU A 236 -10.23 26.89 0.76
CA LEU A 236 -9.43 27.28 1.93
C LEU A 236 -10.29 27.97 3.01
N ALA A 237 -11.14 28.91 2.62
CA ALA A 237 -12.04 29.60 3.56
C ALA A 237 -13.00 28.61 4.24
N LYS A 238 -13.55 27.65 3.47
CA LYS A 238 -14.48 26.63 3.99
C LYS A 238 -13.81 25.60 4.91
N MET A 239 -12.50 25.44 4.86
CA MET A 239 -11.80 24.54 5.80
C MET A 239 -11.91 25.00 7.25
N ALA A 240 -12.08 26.30 7.50
CA ALA A 240 -12.27 26.82 8.86
C ALA A 240 -13.57 26.32 9.52
N ASP A 241 -14.62 26.16 8.70
CA ASP A 241 -15.96 25.81 9.18
C ASP A 241 -16.37 24.35 8.85
N ASN A 242 -15.50 23.61 8.17
CA ASN A 242 -15.74 22.22 7.77
C ASN A 242 -14.60 21.31 8.23
N GLU A 243 -14.77 20.74 9.43
CA GLU A 243 -13.79 19.85 10.05
C GLU A 243 -13.45 18.64 9.16
N SER A 244 -14.45 18.03 8.50
CA SER A 244 -14.20 16.87 7.63
C SER A 244 -13.31 17.22 6.44
N LEU A 245 -13.54 18.37 5.82
CA LEU A 245 -12.71 18.87 4.73
C LEU A 245 -11.30 19.20 5.24
N PHE A 246 -11.19 19.85 6.40
CA PHE A 246 -9.92 20.14 7.04
C PHE A 246 -9.10 18.87 7.31
N PHE A 247 -9.71 17.86 7.92
CA PHE A 247 -9.07 16.57 8.19
C PHE A 247 -8.64 15.87 6.91
N SER A 248 -9.49 15.86 5.88
CA SER A 248 -9.19 15.28 4.57
C SER A 248 -7.95 15.91 3.93
N VAL A 249 -7.87 17.24 3.88
CA VAL A 249 -6.73 17.96 3.28
C VAL A 249 -5.46 17.74 4.10
N CYS A 250 -5.54 17.86 5.43
CA CYS A 250 -4.39 17.67 6.32
C CYS A 250 -3.87 16.23 6.29
N HIS A 251 -4.74 15.22 6.18
CA HIS A 251 -4.34 13.82 6.08
C HIS A 251 -3.54 13.53 4.81
N ASN A 252 -3.84 14.26 3.72
CA ASN A 252 -3.20 14.09 2.42
C ASN A 252 -2.09 15.11 2.15
N ILE A 253 -1.62 15.86 3.15
CA ILE A 253 -0.67 16.97 2.96
C ILE A 253 0.63 16.54 2.26
N GLU A 254 1.14 15.36 2.60
CA GLU A 254 2.41 14.85 2.04
C GLU A 254 2.32 14.48 0.56
N MET A 255 1.10 14.38 0.01
CA MET A 255 0.86 14.24 -1.42
C MET A 255 1.33 15.48 -2.18
N GLY A 256 1.03 16.67 -1.66
CA GLY A 256 1.41 17.95 -2.25
C GLY A 256 2.87 18.35 -2.00
N TYR A 257 3.58 17.64 -1.14
CA TYR A 257 4.95 17.97 -0.75
C TYR A 257 6.00 17.19 -1.55
N ASP A 258 6.96 17.93 -2.10
CA ASP A 258 8.21 17.37 -2.65
C ASP A 258 9.25 17.22 -1.53
N ASN A 259 9.40 16.00 -1.03
CA ASN A 259 10.42 15.64 -0.05
C ASN A 259 11.63 14.92 -0.66
N SER A 260 11.84 14.97 -1.99
CA SER A 260 12.91 14.25 -2.69
C SER A 260 14.32 14.59 -2.20
N LYS A 261 14.57 15.88 -1.88
CA LYS A 261 15.82 16.35 -1.29
C LYS A 261 16.04 15.77 0.11
N ALA A 262 15.01 15.80 0.95
CA ALA A 262 15.05 15.21 2.29
C ALA A 262 15.29 13.70 2.21
N PHE A 263 14.65 13.01 1.28
CA PHE A 263 14.86 11.58 1.07
C PHE A 263 16.29 11.25 0.65
N THR A 264 16.90 12.08 -0.20
CA THR A 264 18.30 11.90 -0.60
C THR A 264 19.24 12.04 0.60
N LYS A 265 19.02 13.04 1.47
CA LYS A 265 19.77 13.18 2.74
C LYS A 265 19.59 11.97 3.65
N TYR A 266 18.36 11.46 3.76
CA TYR A 266 18.05 10.26 4.52
C TYR A 266 18.83 9.05 3.98
N LEU A 267 18.81 8.81 2.67
CA LEU A 267 19.54 7.69 2.07
C LEU A 267 21.06 7.77 2.31
N ALA A 268 21.63 8.97 2.22
CA ALA A 268 23.03 9.20 2.56
C ALA A 268 23.31 8.87 4.03
N SER A 269 22.46 9.32 4.96
CA SER A 269 22.60 9.02 6.40
C SER A 269 22.44 7.54 6.73
N GLN A 270 21.72 6.78 5.89
CA GLN A 270 21.59 5.32 6.00
C GLN A 270 22.73 4.54 5.32
N GLY A 271 23.76 5.22 4.82
CA GLY A 271 24.94 4.59 4.22
C GLY A 271 24.72 4.05 2.81
N LEU A 272 23.81 4.66 2.02
CA LEU A 272 23.56 4.24 0.65
C LEU A 272 24.84 4.32 -0.20
N ASP A 273 25.58 5.43 -0.15
CA ASP A 273 26.76 5.63 -0.99
C ASP A 273 27.84 4.56 -0.76
N GLU A 274 28.06 4.19 0.50
CA GLU A 274 28.96 3.10 0.88
C GLU A 274 28.48 1.75 0.35
N ALA A 275 27.17 1.50 0.39
CA ALA A 275 26.58 0.27 -0.14
C ALA A 275 26.70 0.20 -1.66
N LEU A 276 26.46 1.30 -2.38
CA LEU A 276 26.61 1.39 -3.83
C LEU A 276 28.06 1.19 -4.24
N SER A 277 28.99 1.88 -3.57
CA SER A 277 30.43 1.73 -3.79
C SER A 277 30.90 0.28 -3.59
N HIS A 278 30.45 -0.38 -2.52
CA HIS A 278 30.80 -1.76 -2.23
C HIS A 278 30.24 -2.77 -3.23
N THR A 279 29.03 -2.55 -3.73
CA THR A 279 28.31 -3.53 -4.55
C THR A 279 28.42 -3.28 -6.07
N GLY A 280 28.85 -2.08 -6.46
CA GLY A 280 28.84 -1.63 -7.85
C GLY A 280 27.44 -1.38 -8.41
N LEU A 281 26.40 -1.40 -7.56
CA LEU A 281 25.05 -1.05 -7.96
C LEU A 281 24.89 0.47 -8.03
N LYS A 282 23.89 0.92 -8.78
CA LYS A 282 23.47 2.32 -8.82
C LYS A 282 22.00 2.46 -8.43
N LEU A 283 21.68 3.56 -7.75
CA LEU A 283 20.31 4.00 -7.61
C LEU A 283 19.84 4.56 -8.95
N ARG A 284 18.85 3.91 -9.57
CA ARG A 284 18.36 4.34 -10.88
C ARG A 284 17.73 5.73 -10.82
N ASP A 285 18.04 6.56 -11.81
CA ASP A 285 17.40 7.87 -12.01
C ASP A 285 16.08 7.71 -12.76
N SER A 286 16.09 6.96 -13.88
CA SER A 286 14.87 6.52 -14.60
C SER A 286 14.44 5.15 -14.09
N ARG A 287 13.21 5.06 -13.58
CA ARG A 287 12.64 3.82 -13.05
C ARG A 287 12.17 2.93 -14.18
N ARG A 288 12.27 1.62 -14.01
CA ARG A 288 11.82 0.64 -15.02
C ARG A 288 10.77 -0.33 -14.48
N ILE A 289 10.68 -0.46 -13.17
CA ILE A 289 9.85 -1.48 -12.52
C ILE A 289 8.79 -0.82 -11.65
N VAL A 290 9.18 0.16 -10.83
CA VAL A 290 8.29 0.81 -9.86
C VAL A 290 8.55 2.31 -9.80
N PRO A 291 7.50 3.15 -9.75
CA PRO A 291 7.67 4.59 -9.62
C PRO A 291 8.35 4.94 -8.29
N HIS A 292 9.04 6.08 -8.22
CA HIS A 292 9.79 6.48 -7.02
C HIS A 292 8.88 6.84 -5.82
N ARG A 293 7.61 7.13 -6.06
CA ARG A 293 6.56 7.34 -5.06
C ARG A 293 5.21 6.85 -5.59
N LEU A 294 4.23 6.71 -4.71
CA LEU A 294 2.87 6.33 -5.10
C LEU A 294 2.19 7.46 -5.88
N GLY A 295 1.37 7.12 -6.87
CA GLY A 295 0.55 8.08 -7.63
C GLY A 295 1.28 8.90 -8.70
N VAL A 296 2.53 8.56 -9.05
CA VAL A 296 3.25 9.20 -10.17
C VAL A 296 3.61 8.18 -11.26
N PRO A 297 3.73 8.61 -12.53
CA PRO A 297 4.22 7.77 -13.61
C PRO A 297 5.62 7.21 -13.36
N LEU A 298 5.94 6.10 -14.03
CA LEU A 298 7.24 5.43 -13.92
C LEU A 298 8.41 6.36 -14.30
N GLU A 299 8.26 7.11 -15.40
CA GLU A 299 9.28 8.02 -15.92
C GLU A 299 9.27 9.41 -15.27
N ALA A 300 8.48 9.61 -14.20
CA ALA A 300 8.40 10.89 -13.54
C ALA A 300 9.71 11.26 -12.82
N SER A 301 10.05 12.54 -12.81
CA SER A 301 11.21 13.06 -12.07
C SER A 301 11.09 12.74 -10.58
N ARG A 302 12.21 12.62 -9.86
CA ARG A 302 12.22 12.30 -8.41
C ARG A 302 11.44 13.30 -7.54
N SER A 303 11.29 14.54 -8.02
CA SER A 303 10.55 15.62 -7.36
C SER A 303 9.07 15.66 -7.70
N ALA A 304 8.61 14.79 -8.60
CA ALA A 304 7.21 14.76 -9.00
C ALA A 304 6.31 14.49 -7.79
N ILE A 305 5.11 15.06 -7.86
CA ILE A 305 4.02 14.84 -6.92
C ILE A 305 2.86 14.20 -7.69
N PRO A 306 1.98 13.43 -7.01
CA PRO A 306 0.80 12.86 -7.65
C PRO A 306 -0.08 13.94 -8.29
N HIS A 307 -0.67 13.59 -9.43
CA HIS A 307 -1.66 14.41 -10.13
C HIS A 307 -2.86 13.57 -10.48
N PHE A 308 -4.06 14.08 -10.22
CA PHE A 308 -5.32 13.39 -10.51
C PHE A 308 -6.06 14.08 -11.64
N GLU A 309 -6.62 13.28 -12.54
CA GLU A 309 -7.31 13.76 -13.74
C GLU A 309 -8.63 14.46 -13.41
N ASN A 310 -9.32 14.01 -12.36
CA ASN A 310 -10.63 14.49 -11.92
C ASN A 310 -10.85 14.20 -10.43
N GLU A 311 -11.98 14.69 -9.89
CA GLU A 311 -12.38 14.51 -8.49
C GLU A 311 -12.52 13.02 -8.10
N GLU A 312 -13.03 12.19 -9.01
CA GLU A 312 -13.22 10.75 -8.77
C GLU A 312 -11.87 10.03 -8.58
N ALA A 313 -10.88 10.32 -9.42
CA ALA A 313 -9.53 9.76 -9.30
C ALA A 313 -8.85 10.19 -8.01
N TRP A 314 -9.03 11.46 -7.61
CA TRP A 314 -8.56 11.95 -6.32
C TRP A 314 -9.25 11.22 -5.16
N TYR A 315 -10.57 11.10 -5.18
CA TYR A 315 -11.37 10.42 -4.17
C TYR A 315 -10.92 8.96 -3.99
N HIS A 316 -10.76 8.22 -5.09
CA HIS A 316 -10.30 6.83 -5.04
C HIS A 316 -8.90 6.67 -4.46
N ALA A 317 -7.97 7.57 -4.80
CA ALA A 317 -6.60 7.46 -4.33
C ALA A 317 -6.43 7.90 -2.87
N THR A 318 -7.24 8.85 -2.39
CA THR A 318 -7.07 9.49 -1.08
C THR A 318 -8.04 9.03 -0.01
N MET A 319 -9.30 8.71 -0.36
CA MET A 319 -10.35 8.34 0.60
C MET A 319 -10.63 6.85 0.66
N MET A 320 -10.32 6.13 -0.42
CA MET A 320 -10.57 4.68 -0.53
C MET A 320 -9.29 3.84 -0.43
N ASN A 321 -8.13 4.48 -0.21
CA ASN A 321 -6.84 3.84 -0.01
C ASN A 321 -6.16 4.35 1.27
N SER A 322 -5.06 3.72 1.68
CA SER A 322 -4.35 4.06 2.92
C SER A 322 -2.88 4.40 2.65
N PHE A 323 -2.66 5.36 1.76
CA PHE A 323 -1.33 5.89 1.47
C PHE A 323 -0.94 6.95 2.50
N SER A 324 0.28 6.89 3.02
CA SER A 324 0.81 8.01 3.82
C SER A 324 1.37 9.12 2.94
N TRP A 325 1.50 8.89 1.63
CA TRP A 325 2.07 9.77 0.59
C TRP A 325 3.56 10.11 0.75
N SER A 326 4.10 9.78 1.92
CA SER A 326 5.51 9.81 2.25
C SER A 326 6.27 8.59 1.75
N GLU A 327 5.60 7.51 1.33
CA GLU A 327 6.27 6.31 0.85
C GLU A 327 7.23 6.63 -0.31
N ARG A 328 8.43 6.07 -0.23
CA ARG A 328 9.44 6.16 -1.28
C ARG A 328 9.91 4.78 -1.67
N ILE A 329 10.06 4.56 -2.97
CA ILE A 329 10.46 3.27 -3.52
C ILE A 329 11.85 3.41 -4.13
N LEU A 330 12.72 2.48 -3.76
CA LEU A 330 14.09 2.35 -4.23
C LEU A 330 14.12 1.32 -5.36
N GLU A 331 14.81 1.66 -6.44
CA GLU A 331 15.13 0.74 -7.53
C GLU A 331 16.63 0.83 -7.80
N LEU A 332 17.36 -0.24 -7.46
CA LEU A 332 18.80 -0.35 -7.56
C LEU A 332 19.14 -1.35 -8.67
N GLY A 333 20.04 -1.01 -9.58
CA GLY A 333 20.38 -1.87 -10.71
C GLY A 333 21.86 -1.79 -11.12
N ARG A 334 22.23 -2.65 -12.07
CA ARG A 334 23.49 -2.56 -12.81
C ARG A 334 23.20 -1.70 -14.05
N GLU A 335 23.88 -0.57 -14.24
CA GLU A 335 23.70 0.29 -15.42
C GLU A 335 24.88 0.26 -16.37
#